data_AF-S3VBW1-F1
#
_entry.id   AF-S3VBW1-F1
#
_cell.length_a   1.000
_cell.length_b   1.000
_cell.length_c   1.000
_cell.angle_alpha   90.00
_cell.angle_beta   90.00
_cell.angle_gamma   90.00
#
_symmetry.space_group_name_H-M   'P 1'
#
loop_
_entity.id
_entity.type
_entity.pdbx_description
1 polymer ?
#
loop_
_entity_poly.entity_id
_entity_poly.type
_entity_poly.pdbx_seq_one_letter_code
_entity_poly.pdbx_strand_id
1 'polypeptide(L)'
;MQGAEMNSNLKEIDTVTEQLKSVQQALNYFKEKQLKRESVSEAAVEFVEKASLVLDRAERSEITLSEDQKRKIKSNLLKIRASLVKNQE
;
A
#
# COMPACT_ATOMS: atom_id res chain seq x y z
N MET A 1 -7.17 -34.38 7.14
CA MET A 1 -6.83 -33.08 7.77
C MET A 1 -6.81 -31.96 6.71
N GLN A 2 -7.88 -31.77 5.92
CA GLN A 2 -7.90 -30.78 4.81
C GLN A 2 -8.71 -29.49 5.13
N GLY A 3 -9.43 -29.44 6.25
CA GLY A 3 -10.30 -28.29 6.59
C GLY A 3 -9.61 -27.09 7.26
N ALA A 4 -8.39 -27.26 7.81
CA ALA A 4 -7.69 -26.20 8.52
C ALA A 4 -6.91 -25.26 7.56
N GLU A 5 -6.22 -25.82 6.56
CA GLU A 5 -5.43 -25.06 5.58
C GLU A 5 -6.28 -24.18 4.66
N MET A 6 -7.47 -24.66 4.28
CA MET A 6 -8.37 -23.89 3.43
C MET A 6 -8.93 -22.65 4.14
N ASN A 7 -9.08 -22.73 5.47
CA ASN A 7 -9.61 -21.65 6.30
C ASN A 7 -8.53 -20.60 6.65
N SER A 8 -7.26 -21.01 6.78
CA SER A 8 -6.13 -20.09 6.94
C SER A 8 -5.87 -19.30 5.65
N ASN A 9 -5.94 -19.94 4.48
CA ASN A 9 -5.75 -19.26 3.20
C ASN A 9 -6.83 -18.20 2.93
N LEU A 10 -8.08 -18.46 3.29
CA LEU A 10 -9.18 -17.49 3.16
C LEU A 10 -8.96 -16.27 4.07
N LYS A 11 -8.54 -16.49 5.32
CA LYS A 11 -8.20 -15.39 6.25
C LYS A 11 -7.01 -14.56 5.78
N GLU A 12 -6.01 -15.21 5.19
CA GLU A 12 -4.84 -14.51 4.63
C GLU A 12 -5.22 -13.67 3.41
N ILE A 13 -6.08 -14.20 2.53
CA ILE A 13 -6.65 -13.46 1.38
C ILE A 13 -7.48 -12.26 1.87
N ASP A 14 -8.32 -12.43 2.88
CA ASP A 14 -9.10 -11.33 3.46
C ASP A 14 -8.17 -10.25 4.05
N THR A 15 -7.11 -10.67 4.75
CA THR A 15 -6.12 -9.75 5.35
C THR A 15 -5.35 -8.98 4.28
N VAL A 16 -4.91 -9.64 3.21
CA VAL A 16 -4.24 -8.99 2.07
C VAL A 16 -5.20 -8.03 1.37
N THR A 17 -6.47 -8.42 1.21
CA THR A 17 -7.50 -7.58 0.59
C THR A 17 -7.74 -6.29 1.40
N GLU A 18 -7.84 -6.39 2.73
CA GLU A 18 -8.01 -5.21 3.60
C GLU A 18 -6.77 -4.29 3.61
N GLN A 19 -5.56 -4.86 3.55
CA GLN A 19 -4.33 -4.07 3.40
C GLN A 19 -4.28 -3.33 2.06
N LEU A 20 -4.65 -4.00 0.95
CA LEU A 20 -4.70 -3.38 -0.37
C LEU A 20 -5.78 -2.29 -0.44
N LYS A 21 -6.95 -2.50 0.16
CA LYS A 21 -7.99 -1.46 0.30
C LYS A 21 -7.47 -0.25 1.06
N SER A 22 -6.78 -0.47 2.18
CA SER A 22 -6.20 0.62 2.99
C SER A 22 -5.17 1.43 2.19
N VAL A 23 -4.31 0.77 1.42
CA VAL A 23 -3.34 1.42 0.51
C VAL A 23 -4.08 2.23 -0.58
N GLN A 24 -5.14 1.67 -1.17
CA GLN A 24 -5.92 2.36 -2.19
C GLN A 24 -6.67 3.59 -1.64
N GLN A 25 -7.18 3.51 -0.41
CA GLN A 25 -7.81 4.65 0.28
C GLN A 25 -6.82 5.78 0.54
N ALA A 26 -5.62 5.47 1.05
CA ALA A 26 -4.57 6.46 1.28
C ALA A 26 -4.14 7.13 -0.05
N LEU A 27 -4.04 6.36 -1.14
CA LEU A 27 -3.76 6.91 -2.47
C LEU A 27 -4.86 7.87 -2.95
N ASN A 28 -6.13 7.53 -2.71
CA ASN A 28 -7.25 8.38 -3.10
C ASN A 28 -7.27 9.68 -2.28
N TYR A 29 -7.06 9.57 -0.97
CA TYR A 29 -6.97 10.73 -0.08
C TYR A 29 -5.83 11.67 -0.48
N PHE A 30 -4.65 11.14 -0.81
CA PHE A 30 -3.54 11.92 -1.35
C PHE A 30 -3.91 12.68 -2.63
N LYS A 31 -4.60 12.01 -3.58
CA LYS A 31 -5.05 12.66 -4.83
C LYS A 31 -6.07 13.77 -4.56
N GLU A 32 -7.01 13.56 -3.64
CA GLU A 32 -7.99 14.58 -3.26
C GLU A 32 -7.32 15.80 -2.59
N LYS A 33 -6.34 15.57 -1.71
CA LYS A 33 -5.56 16.64 -1.07
C LYS A 33 -4.71 17.42 -2.07
N GLN A 34 -4.10 16.74 -3.05
CA GLN A 34 -3.44 17.40 -4.19
C GLN A 34 -4.39 18.31 -4.96
N LEU A 35 -5.59 17.82 -5.31
CA LEU A 35 -6.59 18.60 -6.04
C LEU A 35 -7.03 19.85 -5.26
N LYS A 36 -7.09 19.75 -3.93
CA LYS A 36 -7.50 20.84 -3.04
C LYS A 36 -6.37 21.79 -2.63
N ARG A 37 -5.11 21.53 -3.04
CA ARG A 37 -3.90 22.26 -2.57
C ARG A 37 -3.79 22.31 -1.03
N GLU A 38 -4.38 21.34 -0.34
CA GLU A 38 -4.23 21.18 1.11
C GLU A 38 -2.88 20.50 1.40
N SER A 39 -2.43 20.44 2.67
CA SER A 39 -1.16 19.80 3.05
C SER A 39 -1.05 18.38 2.49
N VAL A 40 -0.40 18.26 1.32
CA VAL A 40 -0.25 17.01 0.56
C VAL A 40 0.76 16.09 1.26
N SER A 41 1.64 16.66 2.08
CA SER A 41 2.77 15.97 2.68
C SER A 41 2.36 14.87 3.66
N GLU A 42 1.38 15.11 4.54
CA GLU A 42 1.00 14.16 5.59
C GLU A 42 0.36 12.89 5.02
N ALA A 43 -0.61 13.04 4.11
CA ALA A 43 -1.26 11.92 3.41
C ALA A 43 -0.26 11.10 2.57
N ALA A 44 0.70 11.77 1.95
CA ALA A 44 1.74 11.13 1.16
C ALA A 44 2.71 10.34 2.03
N VAL A 45 3.10 10.89 3.18
CA VAL A 45 3.95 10.22 4.17
C VAL A 45 3.27 8.96 4.67
N GLU A 46 2.00 9.04 5.05
CA GLU A 46 1.23 7.88 5.52
C GLU A 46 1.12 6.79 4.44
N PHE A 47 0.91 7.17 3.17
CA PHE A 47 0.93 6.21 2.06
C PHE A 47 2.29 5.55 1.91
N VAL A 48 3.38 6.33 1.92
CA VAL A 48 4.75 5.82 1.76
C VAL A 48 5.10 4.86 2.88
N GLU A 49 4.76 5.17 4.13
CA GLU A 49 4.99 4.30 5.29
C GLU A 49 4.23 2.98 5.16
N LYS A 50 2.91 3.02 4.92
CA LYS A 50 2.08 1.81 4.81
C LYS A 50 2.49 0.93 3.64
N ALA A 51 2.77 1.54 2.48
CA ALA A 51 3.21 0.80 1.29
C ALA A 51 4.60 0.17 1.50
N SER A 52 5.51 0.84 2.21
CA SER A 52 6.83 0.29 2.53
C SER A 52 6.70 -0.90 3.49
N LEU A 53 5.88 -0.77 4.54
CA LEU A 53 5.62 -1.86 5.49
C LEU A 53 5.06 -3.11 4.80
N VAL A 54 4.09 -2.95 3.90
CA VAL A 54 3.49 -4.07 3.15
C VAL A 54 4.53 -4.77 2.28
N LEU A 55 5.44 -4.03 1.64
CA LEU A 55 6.53 -4.62 0.87
C LEU A 55 7.53 -5.37 1.75
N ASP A 56 7.95 -4.79 2.88
CA ASP A 56 8.86 -5.42 3.83
C ASP A 56 8.29 -6.74 4.38
N ARG A 57 7.00 -6.74 4.74
CA ARG A 57 6.32 -7.95 5.21
C ARG A 57 6.23 -9.02 4.12
N ALA A 58 6.04 -8.61 2.87
CA ALA A 58 6.05 -9.53 1.74
C ALA A 58 7.45 -10.09 1.44
N GLU A 59 8.51 -9.30 1.64
CA GLU A 59 9.90 -9.76 1.51
C GLU A 59 10.29 -10.71 2.65
N ARG A 60 9.76 -10.49 3.86
CA ARG A 60 9.90 -11.39 5.03
C ARG A 60 9.02 -12.64 4.94
N SER A 61 8.25 -12.81 3.87
CA SER A 61 7.27 -13.90 3.70
C SER A 61 6.21 -13.96 4.82
N GLU A 62 5.95 -12.83 5.48
CA GLU A 62 4.87 -12.70 6.48
C GLU A 62 3.49 -12.53 5.83
N ILE A 63 3.48 -12.05 4.58
CA ILE A 63 2.29 -11.97 3.74
C ILE A 63 2.65 -12.43 2.32
N THR A 64 1.71 -13.10 1.66
CA THR A 64 1.88 -13.49 0.26
C THR A 64 1.33 -12.39 -0.65
N LEU A 65 2.21 -11.77 -1.44
CA LEU A 65 1.83 -10.87 -2.54
C LEU A 65 2.25 -11.47 -3.87
N SER A 66 1.38 -11.35 -4.88
CA SER A 66 1.76 -11.67 -6.25
C SER A 66 2.80 -10.68 -6.78
N GLU A 67 3.59 -11.12 -7.75
CA GLU A 67 4.59 -10.26 -8.40
C GLU A 67 3.99 -9.05 -9.11
N ASP A 68 2.72 -9.12 -9.52
CA ASP A 68 1.99 -7.97 -10.05
C ASP A 68 1.61 -6.96 -8.94
N GLN A 69 1.15 -7.46 -7.79
CA GLN A 69 0.84 -6.62 -6.62
C GLN A 69 2.09 -5.90 -6.11
N LYS A 70 3.22 -6.61 -5.96
CA LYS A 70 4.51 -6.00 -5.58
C LYS A 70 4.94 -4.91 -6.56
N ARG A 71 4.84 -5.16 -7.88
CA ARG A 71 5.18 -4.18 -8.93
C ARG A 71 4.30 -2.92 -8.85
N LYS A 72 2.99 -3.09 -8.67
CA LYS A 72 2.05 -1.96 -8.54
C LYS A 72 2.34 -1.10 -7.32
N ILE A 73 2.58 -1.72 -6.16
CA ILE A 73 2.91 -1.00 -4.92
C ILE A 73 4.22 -0.21 -5.10
N LYS A 74 5.28 -0.86 -5.62
CA LYS A 74 6.57 -0.20 -5.90
C LYS A 74 6.43 0.99 -6.87
N SER A 75 5.65 0.83 -7.95
CA SER A 75 5.41 1.91 -8.91
C SER A 75 4.69 3.12 -8.29
N ASN A 76 3.67 2.88 -7.47
CA ASN A 76 2.94 3.97 -6.80
C ASN A 76 3.81 4.68 -5.76
N LEU A 77 4.64 3.94 -5.02
CA LEU A 77 5.63 4.49 -4.09
C LEU A 77 6.59 5.47 -4.77
N LEU A 78 7.14 5.08 -5.92
CA LEU A 78 8.03 5.94 -6.71
C LEU A 78 7.35 7.24 -7.16
N LYS A 79 6.10 7.15 -7.65
CA LYS A 79 5.33 8.32 -8.10
C LYS A 79 5.06 9.30 -6.95
N ILE A 80 4.71 8.78 -5.78
CA ILE A 80 4.40 9.62 -4.61
C ILE A 80 5.67 10.24 -4.03
N ARG A 81 6.77 9.49 -3.91
CA ARG A 81 8.07 10.05 -3.49
C ARG A 81 8.55 11.15 -4.44
N ALA A 82 8.44 10.95 -5.76
CA ALA A 82 8.78 11.97 -6.75
C ALA A 82 7.87 13.21 -6.63
N SER A 83 6.60 13.02 -6.32
CA SER A 83 5.64 14.12 -6.12
C SER A 83 5.91 14.87 -4.81
N LEU A 84 6.37 14.19 -3.76
CA LEU A 84 6.75 14.80 -2.48
C LEU A 84 7.96 15.71 -2.63
N VAL A 85 9.02 15.24 -3.30
CA VAL A 85 10.24 16.03 -3.56
C VAL A 85 9.88 17.32 -4.33
N LYS A 86 9.05 17.22 -5.37
CA LYS A 86 8.62 18.38 -6.16
C LYS A 86 7.75 19.40 -5.43
N ASN A 87 7.12 19.04 -4.31
CA ASN A 87 6.32 19.97 -3.49
C ASN A 87 7.12 20.55 -2.31
N GLN A 88 8.39 20.18 -2.14
CA GLN A 88 9.29 20.72 -1.12
C GLN A 88 10.26 21.79 -1.67
N GLU A 89 10.30 21.98 -2.99
CA GLU A 89 11.00 23.08 -3.70
C GLU A 89 10.06 24.26 -3.95
#